data_AF-A0A4Y2FLC7-F1
#
_entry.id   AF-A0A4Y2FLC7-F1
#
_cell.length_a   1.000
_cell.length_b   1.000
_cell.length_c   1.000
_cell.angle_alpha   90.00
_cell.angle_beta   90.00
_cell.angle_gamma   90.00
#
_symmetry.space_group_name_H-M   'P 1'
#
loop_
_entity.id
_entity.type
_entity.pdbx_description
1 polymer ?
#
loop_
_entity_poly.entity_id
_entity_poly.type
_entity_poly.pdbx_seq_one_letter_code
_entity_poly.pdbx_strand_id
1 'polypeptide(L)'
;MDVFFMDAICFDRDDINPVSKVPMWALLKKTKERASKFRSLGFNLKEIWEHECHRMKERDASIRDFCSKLDIVERLNPRDAFYGGRTNATKLFYEGEAK
;
A
#
# COMPACT_ATOMS: atom_id res chain seq x y z
N MET A 1 -24.69 -18.41 -2.99
CA MET A 1 -24.62 -17.92 -1.60
C MET A 1 -23.33 -17.15 -1.42
N ASP A 2 -23.23 -15.82 -1.33
CA ASP A 2 -24.13 -14.71 -1.64
C ASP A 2 -23.22 -13.48 -1.83
N VAL A 3 -22.85 -13.19 -3.08
CA VAL A 3 -22.04 -11.98 -3.38
C VAL A 3 -22.87 -10.71 -3.16
N PHE A 4 -24.20 -10.83 -3.12
CA PHE A 4 -25.13 -9.72 -2.94
C PHE A 4 -25.39 -9.31 -1.48
N PHE A 5 -25.00 -10.13 -0.49
CA PHE A 5 -25.34 -9.84 0.92
C PHE A 5 -24.22 -9.14 1.71
N MET A 6 -23.00 -9.05 1.16
CA MET A 6 -21.84 -8.47 1.86
C MET A 6 -21.57 -7.00 1.56
N ASP A 7 -22.24 -6.40 0.57
CA ASP A 7 -21.97 -5.02 0.14
C ASP A 7 -22.40 -3.98 1.20
N ALA A 8 -23.46 -4.24 1.97
CA ALA A 8 -24.02 -3.26 2.90
C ALA A 8 -23.31 -3.13 4.26
N ILE A 9 -22.41 -4.07 4.62
CA ILE A 9 -21.74 -4.07 5.93
C ILE A 9 -20.55 -3.11 5.95
N CYS A 10 -19.90 -2.89 4.79
CA CYS A 10 -18.58 -2.25 4.74
C CYS A 10 -18.60 -0.81 4.22
N PHE A 11 -19.51 -0.47 3.30
CA PHE A 11 -19.58 0.85 2.70
C PHE A 11 -20.97 1.09 2.08
N ASP A 12 -21.36 2.36 1.95
CA ASP A 12 -22.51 2.71 1.10
C ASP A 12 -22.07 2.66 -0.37
N ARG A 13 -22.87 1.98 -1.19
CA ARG A 13 -22.61 1.74 -2.60
C ARG A 13 -22.34 3.04 -3.37
N ASP A 14 -23.12 4.07 -3.09
CA ASP A 14 -23.17 5.31 -3.87
C ASP A 14 -22.30 6.42 -3.27
N ASP A 15 -21.69 6.19 -2.11
CA ASP A 15 -20.69 7.09 -1.52
C ASP A 15 -19.51 7.31 -2.46
N ILE A 16 -19.03 8.56 -2.52
CA ILE A 16 -17.86 8.93 -3.31
C ILE A 16 -16.60 8.73 -2.50
N ASN A 17 -15.69 7.90 -3.01
CA ASN A 17 -14.39 7.69 -2.39
C ASN A 17 -13.56 8.99 -2.39
N PRO A 18 -13.02 9.44 -1.24
CA PRO A 18 -12.36 10.74 -1.13
C PRO A 18 -11.04 10.83 -1.90
N VAL A 19 -10.40 9.69 -2.21
CA VAL A 19 -9.10 9.63 -2.89
C VAL A 19 -9.29 9.54 -4.40
N SER A 20 -10.08 8.57 -4.85
CA SER A 20 -10.27 8.26 -6.28
C SER A 20 -11.41 9.03 -6.95
N LYS A 21 -12.25 9.73 -6.18
CA LYS A 21 -13.38 10.55 -6.65
C LYS A 21 -14.39 9.79 -7.51
N VAL A 22 -14.51 8.48 -7.30
CA VAL A 22 -15.51 7.61 -7.93
C VAL A 22 -16.39 6.95 -6.86
N PRO A 23 -17.60 6.51 -7.20
CA PRO A 23 -18.45 5.83 -6.23
C PRO A 23 -17.83 4.49 -5.78
N MET A 24 -18.07 4.10 -4.53
CA MET A 24 -17.49 2.91 -3.92
C MET A 24 -17.80 1.62 -4.70
N TRP A 25 -18.98 1.50 -5.32
CA TRP A 25 -19.32 0.36 -6.17
C TRP A 25 -18.40 0.23 -7.40
N ALA A 26 -17.94 1.35 -7.95
CA ALA A 26 -17.05 1.35 -9.11
C ALA A 26 -15.66 0.83 -8.71
N LEU A 27 -15.21 1.11 -7.47
CA LEU A 27 -13.99 0.51 -6.93
C LEU A 27 -14.14 -0.99 -6.72
N LEU A 28 -15.25 -1.44 -6.12
CA LEU A 28 -15.52 -2.86 -5.95
C LEU A 28 -15.54 -3.59 -7.29
N LYS A 29 -16.19 -3.01 -8.31
CA LYS A 29 -16.20 -3.57 -9.67
C LYS A 29 -14.79 -3.75 -10.22
N LYS A 30 -13.94 -2.71 -10.13
CA LYS A 30 -12.54 -2.78 -10.57
C LYS A 30 -11.73 -3.83 -9.80
N THR A 31 -11.95 -3.95 -8.49
CA THR A 31 -11.31 -4.99 -7.67
C THR A 31 -11.71 -6.39 -8.13
N LYS A 32 -13.02 -6.63 -8.38
CA LYS A 32 -13.53 -7.92 -8.90
C LYS A 32 -12.97 -8.25 -10.27
N GLU A 33 -12.89 -7.28 -11.18
CA GLU A 33 -12.27 -7.46 -12.51
C GLU A 33 -10.80 -7.86 -12.39
N ARG A 34 -10.04 -7.18 -11.53
CA ARG A 34 -8.63 -7.50 -11.27
C ARG A 34 -8.46 -8.88 -10.64
N ALA A 35 -9.32 -9.24 -9.69
CA ALA A 35 -9.34 -10.56 -9.06
C ALA A 35 -9.61 -11.66 -10.09
N SER A 36 -10.59 -11.44 -10.98
CA SER A 36 -10.90 -12.36 -12.09
C SER A 36 -9.69 -12.56 -13.01
N LYS A 37 -8.97 -11.48 -13.32
CA LYS A 37 -7.75 -11.56 -14.15
C LYS A 37 -6.65 -12.40 -13.50
N PHE A 38 -6.43 -12.25 -12.19
CA PHE A 38 -5.45 -13.09 -11.49
C PHE A 38 -5.87 -14.56 -11.50
N ARG A 39 -7.14 -14.85 -11.22
CA ARG A 39 -7.67 -16.21 -11.25
C ARG A 39 -7.57 -16.83 -12.65
N SER A 40 -7.84 -16.07 -13.71
CA SER A 40 -7.71 -16.56 -15.10
C SER A 40 -6.26 -16.87 -15.51
N LEU A 41 -5.28 -16.24 -14.86
CA LEU A 41 -3.86 -16.54 -15.07
C LEU A 41 -3.37 -17.75 -14.24
N GLY A 42 -4.26 -18.44 -13.53
CA GLY A 42 -3.93 -19.63 -12.73
C GLY A 42 -3.45 -19.33 -11.31
N PHE A 43 -3.48 -18.07 -10.85
CA PHE A 43 -3.11 -17.74 -9.48
C PHE A 43 -4.20 -18.14 -8.47
N ASN A 44 -3.77 -18.71 -7.35
CA ASN A 44 -4.64 -18.96 -6.20
C ASN A 44 -4.82 -17.68 -5.37
N LEU A 45 -5.66 -16.76 -5.87
CA LEU A 45 -5.97 -15.51 -5.17
C LEU A 45 -6.86 -15.77 -3.95
N LYS A 46 -6.40 -15.30 -2.78
CA LYS A 46 -7.18 -15.23 -1.54
C LYS A 46 -7.56 -13.77 -1.27
N GLU A 47 -8.85 -13.52 -1.10
CA GLU A 47 -9.40 -12.19 -0.81
C GLU A 47 -9.91 -12.20 0.63
N ILE A 48 -9.59 -11.15 1.39
CA ILE A 48 -10.02 -10.97 2.78
C ILE A 48 -10.52 -9.52 2.90
N TRP A 49 -11.70 -9.33 3.47
CA TRP A 49 -12.22 -7.99 3.71
C TRP A 49 -11.50 -7.30 4.86
N GLU A 50 -11.48 -5.97 4.85
CA GLU A 50 -10.80 -5.18 5.89
C GLU A 50 -11.29 -5.51 7.30
N HIS A 51 -12.61 -5.52 7.52
CA HIS A 51 -13.19 -5.85 8.82
C HIS A 51 -12.92 -7.30 9.25
N GLU A 52 -12.82 -8.25 8.32
CA GLU A 52 -12.39 -9.62 8.61
C GLU A 52 -10.92 -9.65 9.03
N CYS A 53 -10.07 -8.95 8.30
CA CYS A 53 -8.65 -8.81 8.63
C CYS A 53 -8.44 -8.19 10.03
N HIS A 54 -9.21 -7.16 10.38
CA HIS A 54 -9.20 -6.60 11.74
C HIS A 54 -9.59 -7.64 12.79
N ARG A 55 -10.71 -8.35 12.60
CA ARG A 55 -11.13 -9.43 13.53
C ARG A 55 -10.10 -10.54 13.64
N MET A 56 -9.42 -10.89 12.54
CA MET A 56 -8.36 -11.90 12.53
C MET A 56 -7.15 -11.45 13.38
N LYS A 57 -6.71 -10.20 13.22
CA LYS A 57 -5.61 -9.62 14.02
C LYS A 57 -5.92 -9.59 15.53
N GLU A 58 -7.19 -9.35 15.87
CA GLU A 58 -7.63 -9.33 17.27
C GLU A 58 -7.75 -10.73 17.86
N ARG A 59 -8.27 -11.72 17.12
CA ARG A 59 -8.67 -13.01 17.69
C ARG A 59 -7.62 -14.11 17.52
N ASP A 60 -6.83 -14.05 16.46
CA ASP A 60 -5.85 -15.08 16.16
C ASP A 60 -4.48 -14.70 16.73
N ALA A 61 -4.02 -15.48 17.71
CA ALA A 61 -2.74 -15.26 18.37
C ALA A 61 -1.54 -15.40 17.41
N SER A 62 -1.63 -16.27 16.41
CA SER A 62 -0.56 -16.49 15.43
C SER A 62 -0.40 -15.30 14.49
N ILE A 63 -1.52 -14.74 14.03
CA ILE A 63 -1.54 -13.55 13.18
C ILE A 63 -1.03 -12.35 13.98
N ARG A 64 -1.44 -12.22 15.24
CA ARG A 64 -0.99 -11.15 16.11
C ARG A 64 0.52 -11.21 16.37
N ASP A 65 1.04 -12.40 16.67
CA ASP A 65 2.47 -12.64 16.87
C ASP A 65 3.27 -12.33 15.59
N PHE A 66 2.78 -12.79 14.43
CA PHE A 66 3.37 -12.44 13.13
C PHE A 66 3.39 -10.92 12.90
N CYS A 67 2.28 -10.23 13.12
CA CYS A 67 2.21 -8.78 12.99
C CYS A 67 3.15 -8.04 13.96
N SER A 68 3.36 -8.57 15.17
CA SER A 68 4.28 -7.97 16.16
C SER A 68 5.75 -8.07 15.75
N LYS A 69 6.09 -9.07 14.94
CA LYS A 69 7.45 -9.34 14.44
C LYS A 69 7.74 -8.71 13.08
N LEU A 70 6.72 -8.15 12.42
CA LEU A 70 6.89 -7.48 11.13
C LEU A 70 7.69 -6.20 11.33
N ASP A 71 8.94 -6.20 10.89
CA ASP A 71 9.75 -4.98 10.76
C ASP A 71 9.31 -4.22 9.50
N ILE A 72 8.34 -3.32 9.67
CA ILE A 72 7.86 -2.45 8.59
C ILE A 72 8.90 -1.36 8.39
N VAL A 73 9.85 -1.62 7.50
CA VAL A 73 10.83 -0.61 7.09
C VAL A 73 10.09 0.54 6.42
N GLU A 74 10.23 1.73 6.99
CA GLU A 74 9.68 2.94 6.39
C GLU A 74 10.29 3.16 5.00
N ARG A 75 9.51 3.76 4.09
CA ARG A 75 10.04 4.06 2.76
C ARG A 75 11.28 4.91 2.90
N LEU A 76 12.37 4.50 2.26
CA LEU A 76 13.60 5.29 2.22
C LEU A 76 13.27 6.70 1.71
N ASN A 77 13.49 7.71 2.54
CA ASN A 77 13.39 9.10 2.13
C ASN A 77 14.53 9.37 1.12
N PRO A 78 14.23 9.62 -0.16
CA PRO A 78 15.27 9.82 -1.17
C PRO A 78 16.20 10.98 -0.82
N ARG A 79 15.69 11.99 -0.10
CA ARG A 79 16.48 13.13 0.39
C ARG A 79 17.60 12.69 1.33
N ASP A 80 17.33 11.72 2.19
CA ASP A 80 18.33 11.22 3.17
C ASP A 80 19.40 10.36 2.48
N ALA A 81 19.09 9.79 1.31
CA ALA A 81 20.07 9.08 0.47
C ALA A 81 21.09 10.00 -0.21
N PHE A 82 20.80 11.31 -0.38
CA PHE A 82 21.73 12.27 -0.98
C PHE A 82 22.79 12.81 0.00
N TYR A 83 22.54 12.73 1.31
CA TYR A 83 23.47 13.24 2.33
C TYR A 83 24.47 12.19 2.85
N GLY A 84 24.39 10.95 2.36
CA GLY A 84 25.28 9.84 2.76
C GLY A 84 26.52 9.63 1.89
N GLY A 85 26.74 10.47 0.88
CA GLY A 85 27.90 10.37 -0.01
C GLY A 85 29.04 11.28 0.43
N ARG A 86 30.28 10.76 0.37
CA ARG A 86 31.51 11.58 0.28
C ARG A 86 31.54 12.32 -1.05
N THR A 87 30.55 13.15 -1.31
CA THR A 87 30.57 14.06 -2.44
C THR A 87 31.44 15.21 -1.98
N ASN A 88 32.74 15.14 -2.27
CA ASN A 88 33.63 16.28 -2.16
C ASN A 88 32.91 17.47 -2.78
N ALA A 89 32.72 18.53 -1.99
CA ALA A 89 32.34 19.82 -2.52
C ALA A 89 33.48 20.28 -3.44
N THR A 90 33.40 19.93 -4.73
CA THR A 90 34.36 20.42 -5.72
C THR A 90 34.19 21.94 -5.79
N LYS A 91 35.18 22.67 -5.26
CA LYS A 91 35.23 24.13 -5.35
C LYS A 91 35.51 24.52 -6.80
N LEU A 92 34.60 25.26 -7.42
CA LEU A 92 34.86 25.93 -8.70
C LEU A 92 35.85 27.07 -8.47
N PHE A 93 37.07 26.89 -8.97
CA PHE A 93 38.11 27.87 -9.29
C PHE A 93 38.66 28.75 -8.14
N TYR A 94 40.00 28.83 -8.04
CA TYR A 94 40.72 29.79 -7.21
C TYR A 94 41.68 30.55 -8.12
N GLU A 95 41.52 31.87 -8.19
CA GLU A 95 42.44 32.76 -8.91
C GLU A 95 43.64 33.03 -8.00
N GLY A 96 44.81 32.53 -8.38
CA GLY A 96 46.06 32.80 -7.66
C GLY A 96 46.70 34.08 -8.18
N GLU A 97 47.13 34.97 -7.28
CA GLU A 97 47.94 36.12 -7.65
C GLU A 97 49.34 35.67 -8.10
N ALA A 98 49.76 36.13 -9.28
CA ALA A 98 51.11 35.94 -9.79
C ALA A 98 52.08 36.85 -9.02
N LYS A 99 53.23 36.29 -8.60
CA LYS A 99 54.36 37.05 -8.08
C LYS A 99 55.21 37.62 -9.21
#